data_AF-A0A9P7IZT2-F1
#
_entry.id   AF-A0A9P7IZT2-F1
#
_cell.length_a   1.000
_cell.length_b   1.000
_cell.length_c   1.000
_cell.angle_alpha   90.00
_cell.angle_beta   90.00
_cell.angle_gamma   90.00
#
_symmetry.space_group_name_H-M   'P 1'
#
loop_
_entity.id
_entity.type
_entity.pdbx_description
1 polymer ?
#
loop_
_entity_poly.entity_id
_entity_poly.type
_entity_poly.pdbx_seq_one_letter_code
_entity_poly.pdbx_strand_id
1 'polypeptide(L)'
;MAHEAENTSSTSQVEESDPDALLSPPLDARPEPGLNGKPVRWCDADRTESYTRIAPFQELHDTSIEFFYKPITLTALGFGLAALSYVAMTQDVLEEGRDKRRVGAYAAVVSFLMFSMIQFRDGPFIRPHPAFWRAILGINLLYELALVFLLFQDLNSARRMMTLLDPSLNRPLPEKSYAEHCELTPQNIWDSIDIFCLAHALGWFGKAMILRDYWFCWILSIAFEFAEYSLQHQLANFAECWWDHWILDVLVCNWLGTYLGMKTCQYLEVKPYEWRGLRQTRGLRSKARRVLSQFSPHDWTAFKWEGTASFLHYLIVVLLLAVFLAAELNPFYLKSLLWMEPDHPIVILRLAGVFLCALPAVRELYQYINNPRKAKRMGQHVWLLLATILTELLVITKWGKDRFREPLPLYVRWAWMIGGILLVLYPAIRFGVPSVRKYVGKQKQKRKGKGKGKKVQ
;
A
#
# COMPACT_ATOMS: atom_id res chain seq x y z
N MET A 1 -79.79 19.63 10.95
CA MET A 1 -80.65 20.84 10.97
C MET A 1 -80.05 21.77 11.99
N ALA A 2 -79.73 23.03 11.75
CA ALA A 2 -79.65 23.88 10.56
C ALA A 2 -79.14 25.23 11.13
N HIS A 3 -78.23 25.91 10.42
CA HIS A 3 -78.12 27.37 10.25
C HIS A 3 -78.03 28.29 11.51
N GLU A 4 -77.32 29.42 11.59
CA GLU A 4 -76.40 30.21 10.77
C GLU A 4 -76.16 31.52 11.59
N ALA A 5 -75.02 32.21 11.43
CA ALA A 5 -74.92 33.68 11.30
C ALA A 5 -73.50 34.22 11.58
N GLU A 6 -72.98 34.91 10.57
CA GLU A 6 -71.80 35.77 10.52
C GLU A 6 -71.97 37.07 11.32
N ASN A 7 -70.87 37.70 11.81
CA ASN A 7 -70.32 38.93 11.23
C ASN A 7 -69.16 39.59 12.02
N THR A 8 -68.02 39.72 11.33
CA THR A 8 -67.13 40.90 11.12
C THR A 8 -66.58 41.81 12.27
N SER A 9 -65.24 41.73 12.41
CA SER A 9 -64.17 42.77 12.45
C SER A 9 -64.15 43.95 13.46
N SER A 10 -63.03 44.07 14.22
CA SER A 10 -61.96 45.09 14.00
C SER A 10 -60.80 45.06 15.03
N THR A 11 -59.61 44.72 14.52
CA THR A 11 -58.25 45.34 14.70
C THR A 11 -57.53 45.49 16.06
N SER A 12 -56.26 45.02 16.06
CA SER A 12 -55.04 45.37 16.84
C SER A 12 -54.49 44.19 17.67
N GLN A 13 -53.23 43.73 17.64
CA GLN A 13 -51.95 44.09 17.00
C GLN A 13 -51.20 42.77 16.68
N VAL A 14 -50.43 42.77 15.60
CA VAL A 14 -49.51 41.68 15.22
C VAL A 14 -48.17 41.89 15.94
N GLU A 15 -47.74 40.92 16.75
CA GLU A 15 -46.32 40.70 17.05
C GLU A 15 -45.95 39.32 16.48
N GLU A 16 -45.14 39.32 15.42
CA GLU A 16 -44.52 38.14 14.84
C GLU A 16 -43.47 37.58 15.82
N SER A 17 -43.76 36.44 16.44
CA SER A 17 -42.75 35.64 17.13
C SER A 17 -42.19 34.57 16.16
N ASP A 18 -40.93 34.79 15.78
CA ASP A 18 -40.10 33.97 14.90
C ASP A 18 -40.00 32.49 15.37
N PRO A 19 -40.31 31.48 14.53
CA PRO A 19 -40.30 30.06 14.93
C PRO A 19 -38.88 29.42 14.99
N ASP A 20 -37.82 30.18 14.68
CA ASP A 20 -36.44 29.66 14.58
C ASP A 20 -35.68 29.57 15.91
N ALA A 21 -36.29 29.94 17.04
CA ALA A 21 -35.60 29.97 18.34
C ALA A 21 -35.39 28.58 19.00
N LEU A 22 -35.94 27.49 18.45
CA LEU A 22 -35.92 26.15 19.08
C LEU A 22 -34.82 25.19 18.57
N LEU A 23 -33.92 25.62 17.67
CA LEU A 23 -32.91 24.72 17.07
C LEU A 23 -31.44 25.11 17.29
N SER A 24 -31.15 25.99 18.24
CA SER A 24 -29.76 26.29 18.62
C SER A 24 -29.33 25.48 19.84
N PRO A 25 -28.29 24.64 19.77
CA PRO A 25 -27.74 24.02 20.97
C PRO A 25 -27.20 25.11 21.91
N PRO A 26 -27.23 24.91 23.24
CA PRO A 26 -26.79 25.93 24.20
C PRO A 26 -25.35 26.37 23.92
N LEU A 27 -25.13 27.68 23.99
CA LEU A 27 -23.89 28.39 23.64
C LEU A 27 -22.64 27.94 24.45
N ASP A 28 -22.81 27.09 25.47
CA ASP A 28 -21.74 26.61 26.37
C ASP A 28 -21.45 25.11 26.29
N ALA A 29 -22.07 24.36 25.36
CA ALA A 29 -21.70 22.96 25.16
C ALA A 29 -20.29 22.89 24.56
N ARG A 30 -19.29 22.51 25.38
CA ARG A 30 -17.96 22.18 24.87
C ARG A 30 -18.14 21.12 23.78
N PRO A 31 -17.60 21.35 22.59
CA PRO A 31 -17.77 20.40 21.51
C PRO A 31 -17.11 19.07 21.88
N GLU A 32 -17.91 18.02 21.95
CA GLU A 32 -17.42 16.68 22.19
C GLU A 32 -16.52 16.24 21.02
N PRO A 33 -15.25 15.91 21.29
CA PRO A 33 -14.37 15.39 20.26
C PRO A 33 -14.99 14.14 19.62
N GLY A 34 -15.11 14.13 18.28
CA GLY A 34 -15.47 12.93 17.52
C GLY A 34 -16.94 12.81 17.13
N LEU A 35 -17.83 13.54 17.82
CA LEU A 35 -19.19 13.83 17.36
C LEU A 35 -19.21 15.13 16.55
N ASN A 36 -20.13 15.25 15.60
CA ASN A 36 -20.34 16.45 14.77
C ASN A 36 -19.10 16.90 13.94
N GLY A 37 -18.23 15.96 13.54
CA GLY A 37 -17.18 16.22 12.55
C GLY A 37 -15.92 16.91 13.07
N LYS A 38 -15.74 17.03 14.40
CA LYS A 38 -14.50 17.57 14.99
C LYS A 38 -13.44 16.47 15.16
N PRO A 39 -12.20 16.67 14.67
CA PRO A 39 -11.13 15.69 14.79
C PRO A 39 -10.72 15.49 16.26
N VAL A 40 -10.56 14.23 16.66
CA VAL A 40 -10.17 13.80 18.01
C VAL A 40 -8.67 13.55 18.03
N ARG A 41 -7.96 14.12 19.02
CA ARG A 41 -6.58 13.71 19.28
C ARG A 41 -6.58 12.31 19.87
N TRP A 42 -5.60 11.47 19.50
CA TRP A 42 -5.57 10.06 19.88
C TRP A 42 -5.62 9.80 21.41
N CYS A 43 -5.13 10.74 22.22
CA CYS A 43 -5.17 10.70 23.68
C CYS A 43 -6.54 11.08 24.28
N ASP A 44 -7.36 11.81 23.53
CA ASP A 44 -8.66 12.36 23.97
C ASP A 44 -9.83 11.53 23.43
N ALA A 45 -9.55 10.38 22.82
CA ALA A 45 -10.54 9.52 22.19
C ALA A 45 -11.27 8.67 23.24
N ASP A 46 -12.55 8.96 23.45
CA ASP A 46 -13.42 8.14 24.29
C ASP A 46 -13.61 6.77 23.62
N ARG A 47 -13.10 5.71 24.25
CA ARG A 47 -13.11 4.35 23.69
C ARG A 47 -14.49 3.70 23.67
N THR A 48 -15.46 4.25 24.39
CA THR A 48 -16.83 3.71 24.45
C THR A 48 -17.66 4.08 23.21
N GLU A 49 -17.25 5.16 22.54
CA GLU A 49 -17.94 5.76 21.41
C GLU A 49 -17.89 4.90 20.13
N SER A 50 -18.95 5.01 19.33
CA SER A 50 -19.06 4.24 18.07
C SER A 50 -17.91 4.53 17.09
N TYR A 51 -17.33 5.73 17.17
CA TYR A 51 -16.26 6.16 16.30
C TYR A 51 -14.86 5.66 16.71
N THR A 52 -14.69 5.17 17.94
CA THR A 52 -13.48 4.49 18.40
C THR A 52 -13.58 2.98 18.28
N ARG A 53 -14.81 2.45 18.17
CA ARG A 53 -15.04 1.05 17.84
C ARG A 53 -14.44 0.78 16.46
N ILE A 54 -13.58 -0.22 16.45
CA ILE A 54 -12.93 -0.67 15.24
C ILE A 54 -13.97 -1.46 14.45
N ALA A 55 -14.74 -0.78 13.60
CA ALA A 55 -15.56 -1.49 12.61
C ALA A 55 -14.59 -2.26 11.68
N PRO A 56 -14.83 -3.56 11.42
CA PRO A 56 -14.19 -4.24 10.30
C PRO A 56 -14.34 -3.41 9.03
N PHE A 57 -13.39 -3.54 8.09
CA PHE A 57 -13.67 -3.14 6.73
C PHE A 57 -14.73 -4.09 6.19
N GLN A 58 -15.99 -3.86 6.53
CA GLN A 58 -17.12 -4.66 6.10
C GLN A 58 -17.78 -3.92 4.97
N GLU A 59 -17.21 -4.08 3.78
CA GLU A 59 -18.03 -4.05 2.58
C GLU A 59 -19.02 -5.23 2.69
N LEU A 60 -20.28 -5.00 2.32
CA LEU A 60 -21.38 -5.97 2.39
C LEU A 60 -20.91 -7.35 1.87
N HIS A 61 -21.12 -8.41 2.65
CA HIS A 61 -20.76 -9.77 2.23
C HIS A 61 -21.41 -10.11 0.88
N ASP A 62 -20.62 -10.60 -0.07
CA ASP A 62 -21.14 -11.09 -1.34
C ASP A 62 -22.03 -12.32 -1.08
N THR A 63 -23.34 -12.15 -1.26
CA THR A 63 -24.36 -13.19 -1.01
C THR A 63 -24.22 -14.39 -1.96
N SER A 64 -23.42 -14.29 -3.02
CA SER A 64 -23.21 -15.40 -3.96
C SER A 64 -22.33 -16.54 -3.41
N ILE A 65 -21.64 -16.32 -2.28
CA ILE A 65 -20.67 -17.26 -1.67
C ILE A 65 -20.95 -17.45 -0.16
N GLU A 66 -22.22 -17.42 0.26
CA GLU A 66 -22.63 -17.48 1.68
C GLU A 66 -22.07 -18.69 2.46
N PHE A 67 -21.88 -19.84 1.79
CA PHE A 67 -21.31 -21.05 2.41
C PHE A 67 -19.91 -20.83 2.99
N PHE A 68 -19.08 -20.00 2.35
CA PHE A 68 -17.70 -19.76 2.80
C PHE A 68 -17.60 -18.75 3.95
N TYR A 69 -18.67 -18.00 4.23
CA TYR A 69 -18.75 -17.07 5.36
C TYR A 69 -19.32 -17.72 6.63
N LYS A 70 -19.64 -19.03 6.59
CA LYS A 70 -20.05 -19.76 7.79
C LYS A 70 -18.86 -19.84 8.76
N PRO A 71 -19.07 -19.61 10.06
CA PRO A 71 -18.00 -19.72 11.05
C PRO A 71 -17.62 -21.20 11.25
N ILE A 72 -16.55 -21.63 10.59
CA ILE A 72 -15.96 -22.99 10.66
C ILE A 72 -14.74 -22.96 11.59
N THR A 73 -14.66 -22.00 12.52
CA THR A 73 -13.45 -21.73 13.31
C THR A 73 -13.05 -22.91 14.20
N LEU A 74 -13.99 -23.48 14.95
CA LEU A 74 -13.75 -24.61 15.85
C LEU A 74 -13.49 -25.91 15.09
N THR A 75 -14.20 -26.14 13.99
CA THR A 75 -14.03 -27.33 13.15
C THR A 75 -12.69 -27.29 12.41
N ALA A 76 -12.27 -26.14 11.89
CA ALA A 76 -10.95 -25.96 11.29
C ALA A 76 -9.83 -26.13 12.33
N LEU A 77 -10.00 -25.62 13.55
CA LEU A 77 -9.06 -25.84 14.66
C LEU A 77 -8.94 -27.33 15.00
N GLY A 78 -10.07 -28.04 15.14
CA GLY A 78 -10.07 -29.47 15.45
C GLY A 78 -9.37 -30.30 14.37
N PHE A 79 -9.67 -30.05 13.09
CA PHE A 79 -8.98 -30.71 11.98
C PHE A 79 -7.49 -30.37 11.91
N GLY A 80 -7.14 -29.09 12.11
CA GLY A 80 -5.76 -28.64 12.12
C GLY A 80 -4.93 -29.27 13.24
N LEU A 81 -5.48 -29.36 14.46
CA LEU A 81 -4.82 -30.03 15.58
C LEU A 81 -4.72 -31.54 15.36
N ALA A 82 -5.74 -32.18 14.79
CA ALA A 82 -5.70 -33.61 14.46
C ALA A 82 -4.67 -33.93 13.36
N ALA A 83 -4.57 -33.08 12.33
CA ALA A 83 -3.55 -33.22 11.29
C ALA A 83 -2.14 -33.00 11.85
N LEU A 84 -1.97 -31.98 12.71
CA LEU A 84 -0.70 -31.72 13.38
C LEU A 84 -0.30 -32.87 14.30
N SER A 85 -1.23 -33.40 15.10
CA SER A 85 -0.96 -34.55 15.97
C SER A 85 -0.63 -35.81 15.16
N TYR A 86 -1.34 -36.06 14.06
CA TYR A 86 -1.03 -37.16 13.16
C TYR A 86 0.41 -37.06 12.62
N VAL A 87 0.79 -35.90 12.08
CA VAL A 87 2.16 -35.68 11.57
C VAL A 87 3.21 -35.79 12.69
N ALA A 88 2.91 -35.26 13.88
CA ALA A 88 3.84 -35.26 15.01
C ALA A 88 4.01 -36.64 15.67
N MET A 89 3.01 -37.52 15.59
CA MET A 89 2.98 -38.80 16.31
C MET A 89 3.18 -40.02 15.41
N THR A 90 3.15 -39.85 14.08
CA THR A 90 3.34 -40.97 13.14
C THR A 90 4.83 -41.15 12.82
N GLN A 91 5.35 -42.37 13.04
CA GLN A 91 6.74 -42.69 12.73
C GLN A 91 7.03 -42.71 11.21
N ASP A 92 6.02 -42.91 10.36
CA ASP A 92 6.16 -42.89 8.89
C ASP A 92 6.62 -41.52 8.35
N VAL A 93 6.30 -40.43 9.07
CA VAL A 93 6.70 -39.05 8.68
C VAL A 93 7.90 -38.57 9.48
N LEU A 94 8.02 -39.00 10.74
CA LEU A 94 9.06 -38.57 11.67
C LEU A 94 9.92 -39.75 12.15
N GLU A 95 10.50 -40.49 11.20
CA GLU A 95 11.47 -41.56 11.48
C GLU A 95 12.56 -41.08 12.46
N GLU A 96 12.89 -41.93 13.43
CA GLU A 96 13.89 -41.62 14.45
C GLU A 96 15.29 -41.59 13.82
N GLY A 97 16.06 -40.52 14.07
CA GLY A 97 17.42 -40.33 13.52
C GLY A 97 17.54 -39.43 12.27
N ARG A 98 16.43 -39.02 11.63
CA ARG A 98 16.44 -38.05 10.51
C ARG A 98 16.40 -36.58 10.97
N ASP A 99 16.84 -35.66 10.11
CA ASP A 99 16.74 -34.21 10.36
C ASP A 99 15.28 -33.73 10.23
N LYS A 100 14.64 -33.48 11.37
CA LYS A 100 13.21 -33.10 11.48
C LYS A 100 12.98 -31.58 11.43
N ARG A 101 14.05 -30.77 11.35
CA ARG A 101 13.95 -29.30 11.45
C ARG A 101 13.08 -28.69 10.35
N ARG A 102 13.20 -29.17 9.12
CA ARG A 102 12.41 -28.68 7.97
C ARG A 102 10.92 -28.99 8.12
N VAL A 103 10.58 -30.21 8.54
CA VAL A 103 9.19 -30.63 8.75
C VAL A 103 8.55 -29.79 9.88
N GLY A 104 9.27 -29.59 10.99
CA GLY A 104 8.81 -28.73 12.09
C GLY A 104 8.59 -27.29 11.65
N ALA A 105 9.50 -26.72 10.85
CA ALA A 105 9.35 -25.37 10.30
C ALA A 105 8.13 -25.24 9.38
N TYR A 106 7.92 -26.20 8.47
CA TYR A 106 6.74 -26.22 7.59
C TYR A 106 5.44 -26.35 8.40
N ALA A 107 5.39 -27.23 9.40
CA ALA A 107 4.23 -27.39 10.26
C ALA A 107 3.88 -26.09 11.03
N ALA A 108 4.90 -25.38 11.53
CA ALA A 108 4.73 -24.10 12.21
C ALA A 108 4.21 -23.01 11.25
N VAL A 109 4.79 -22.90 10.05
CA VAL A 109 4.35 -21.95 9.01
C VAL A 109 2.90 -22.23 8.59
N VAL A 110 2.56 -23.48 8.29
CA VAL A 110 1.20 -23.86 7.87
C VAL A 110 0.18 -23.58 8.99
N SER A 111 0.52 -23.91 10.24
CA SER A 111 -0.33 -23.64 11.39
C SER A 111 -0.54 -22.14 11.62
N PHE A 112 0.51 -21.34 11.46
CA PHE A 112 0.42 -19.88 11.53
C PHE A 112 -0.42 -19.28 10.40
N LEU A 113 -0.26 -19.77 9.16
CA LEU A 113 -1.07 -19.30 8.02
C LEU A 113 -2.53 -19.69 8.17
N MET A 114 -2.82 -20.89 8.68
CA MET A 114 -4.19 -21.30 9.02
C MET A 114 -4.80 -20.38 10.09
N PHE A 115 -4.05 -20.08 11.16
CA PHE A 115 -4.47 -19.10 12.17
C PHE A 115 -4.75 -17.72 11.54
N SER A 116 -3.85 -17.24 10.68
CA SER A 116 -3.97 -15.96 9.99
C SER A 116 -5.23 -15.90 9.14
N MET A 117 -5.49 -16.94 8.34
CA MET A 117 -6.69 -17.04 7.50
C MET A 117 -7.99 -16.94 8.30
N ILE A 118 -8.02 -17.54 9.49
CA ILE A 118 -9.22 -17.62 10.32
C ILE A 118 -9.42 -16.34 11.15
N GLN A 119 -8.35 -15.85 11.77
CA GLN A 119 -8.42 -14.86 12.85
C GLN A 119 -8.07 -13.43 12.43
N PHE A 120 -7.32 -13.25 11.34
CA PHE A 120 -7.04 -11.89 10.87
C PHE A 120 -8.31 -11.21 10.39
N ARG A 121 -8.30 -9.89 10.48
CA ARG A 121 -9.45 -9.07 10.10
C ARG A 121 -9.52 -8.94 8.58
N ASP A 122 -10.72 -8.70 8.07
CA ASP A 122 -10.88 -8.41 6.64
C ASP A 122 -10.32 -7.02 6.29
N GLY A 123 -9.58 -6.99 5.18
CA GLY A 123 -9.10 -5.78 4.54
C GLY A 123 -10.04 -5.30 3.44
N PRO A 124 -9.58 -4.41 2.54
CA PRO A 124 -10.44 -3.80 1.53
C PRO A 124 -10.93 -4.74 0.42
N PHE A 125 -10.35 -5.93 0.31
CA PHE A 125 -10.57 -6.83 -0.80
C PHE A 125 -11.38 -8.05 -0.39
N ILE A 126 -12.50 -8.28 -1.08
CA ILE A 126 -13.36 -9.45 -0.87
C ILE A 126 -12.96 -10.62 -1.76
N ARG A 127 -12.56 -10.36 -3.01
CA ARG A 127 -12.26 -11.39 -4.02
C ARG A 127 -10.75 -11.56 -4.24
N PRO A 128 -10.24 -12.78 -4.51
CA PRO A 128 -10.99 -14.01 -4.79
C PRO A 128 -11.68 -14.60 -3.56
N HIS A 129 -11.13 -14.37 -2.36
CA HIS A 129 -11.77 -14.67 -1.07
C HIS A 129 -11.09 -13.87 0.05
N PRO A 130 -11.78 -13.46 1.14
CA PRO A 130 -11.12 -12.71 2.22
C PRO A 130 -10.01 -13.52 2.92
N ALA A 131 -10.21 -14.83 3.10
CA ALA A 131 -9.17 -15.72 3.64
C ALA A 131 -7.87 -15.71 2.82
N PHE A 132 -7.94 -15.51 1.49
CA PHE A 132 -6.75 -15.37 0.66
C PHE A 132 -5.96 -14.12 1.07
N TRP A 133 -6.61 -12.96 1.19
CA TRP A 133 -5.93 -11.71 1.61
C TRP A 133 -5.40 -11.76 3.03
N ARG A 134 -6.12 -12.44 3.94
CA ARG A 134 -5.63 -12.72 5.30
C ARG A 134 -4.39 -13.64 5.29
N ALA A 135 -4.34 -14.64 4.40
CA ALA A 135 -3.16 -15.47 4.20
C ALA A 135 -1.98 -14.64 3.67
N ILE A 136 -2.19 -13.76 2.69
CA ILE A 136 -1.16 -12.85 2.18
C ILE A 136 -0.62 -11.95 3.29
N LEU A 137 -1.49 -11.40 4.15
CA LEU A 137 -1.07 -10.64 5.34
C LEU A 137 -0.23 -11.50 6.29
N GLY A 138 -0.63 -12.76 6.52
CA GLY A 138 0.13 -13.73 7.32
C GLY A 138 1.51 -14.03 6.74
N ILE A 139 1.61 -14.22 5.41
CA ILE A 139 2.88 -14.42 4.73
C ILE A 139 3.79 -13.20 4.91
N ASN A 140 3.26 -11.99 4.75
CA ASN A 140 4.04 -10.77 4.99
C ASN A 140 4.51 -10.65 6.45
N LEU A 141 3.68 -11.07 7.41
CA LEU A 141 4.08 -11.05 8.82
C LEU A 141 5.17 -12.08 9.13
N LEU A 142 5.10 -13.28 8.54
CA LEU A 142 6.19 -14.27 8.65
C LEU A 142 7.50 -13.73 8.04
N TYR A 143 7.40 -13.07 6.88
CA TYR A 143 8.54 -12.45 6.24
C TYR A 143 9.13 -11.32 7.11
N GLU A 144 8.29 -10.46 7.68
CA GLU A 144 8.73 -9.41 8.60
C GLU A 144 9.39 -9.99 9.86
N LEU A 145 8.83 -11.04 10.46
CA LEU A 145 9.46 -11.71 11.61
C LEU A 145 10.83 -12.32 11.24
N ALA A 146 10.95 -12.88 10.03
CA ALA A 146 12.22 -13.38 9.51
C ALA A 146 13.23 -12.26 9.29
N LEU A 147 12.81 -11.11 8.76
CA LEU A 147 13.65 -9.93 8.58
C LEU A 147 14.12 -9.34 9.92
N VAL A 148 13.22 -9.22 10.89
CA VAL A 148 13.56 -8.78 12.26
C VAL A 148 14.59 -9.72 12.86
N PHE A 149 14.41 -11.03 12.71
CA PHE A 149 15.38 -12.01 13.18
C PHE A 149 16.74 -11.88 12.47
N LEU A 150 16.75 -11.74 11.13
CA LEU A 150 17.96 -11.51 10.34
C LEU A 150 18.65 -10.19 10.68
N LEU A 151 17.91 -9.15 11.06
CA LEU A 151 18.44 -7.86 11.49
C LEU A 151 19.38 -8.01 12.70
N PHE A 152 19.16 -9.00 13.56
CA PHE A 152 20.07 -9.30 14.68
C PHE A 152 21.27 -10.17 14.30
N GLN A 153 21.28 -10.77 13.11
CA GLN A 153 22.39 -11.60 12.64
C GLN A 153 23.47 -10.77 11.92
N ASP A 154 24.70 -11.28 11.96
CA ASP A 154 25.79 -10.80 11.11
C ASP A 154 25.61 -11.31 9.68
N LEU A 155 26.12 -10.56 8.69
CA LEU A 155 25.95 -10.89 7.28
C LEU A 155 26.43 -12.30 6.92
N ASN A 156 27.58 -12.72 7.45
CA ASN A 156 28.12 -14.06 7.17
C ASN A 156 27.26 -15.16 7.81
N SER A 157 26.72 -14.92 9.01
CA SER A 157 25.77 -15.83 9.65
C SER A 157 24.47 -15.92 8.85
N ALA A 158 23.92 -14.77 8.44
CA ALA A 158 22.73 -14.72 7.58
C ALA A 158 22.93 -15.53 6.29
N ARG A 159 24.04 -15.34 5.57
CA ARG A 159 24.38 -16.13 4.37
C ARG A 159 24.42 -17.63 4.62
N ARG A 160 25.07 -18.07 5.71
CA ARG A 160 25.07 -19.48 6.11
C ARG A 160 23.66 -19.99 6.45
N MET A 161 22.81 -19.15 7.02
CA MET A 161 21.44 -19.53 7.35
C MET A 161 20.57 -19.63 6.10
N MET A 162 20.84 -18.84 5.06
CA MET A 162 20.16 -18.98 3.77
C MET A 162 20.36 -20.39 3.16
N THR A 163 21.44 -21.10 3.50
CA THR A 163 21.63 -22.49 3.03
C THR A 163 20.66 -23.50 3.62
N LEU A 164 19.92 -23.11 4.68
CA LEU A 164 18.83 -23.92 5.23
C LEU A 164 17.61 -23.92 4.29
N LEU A 165 17.41 -22.82 3.57
CA LEU A 165 16.36 -22.65 2.56
C LEU A 165 16.78 -23.26 1.23
N ASP A 166 17.98 -22.92 0.75
CA ASP A 166 18.53 -23.47 -0.48
C ASP A 166 20.03 -23.80 -0.31
N PRO A 167 20.43 -25.09 -0.36
CA PRO A 167 21.82 -25.53 -0.22
C PRO A 167 22.81 -24.96 -1.26
N SER A 168 22.33 -24.41 -2.38
CA SER A 168 23.17 -23.81 -3.43
C SER A 168 23.70 -22.42 -3.07
N LEU A 169 23.10 -21.75 -2.09
CA LEU A 169 23.46 -20.40 -1.65
C LEU A 169 24.78 -20.36 -0.85
N ASN A 170 25.15 -19.16 -0.39
CA ASN A 170 26.42 -18.88 0.32
C ASN A 170 27.67 -19.08 -0.56
N ARG A 171 27.55 -18.76 -1.85
CA ARG A 171 28.66 -18.74 -2.81
C ARG A 171 28.76 -17.34 -3.44
N PRO A 172 29.95 -16.74 -3.52
CA PRO A 172 30.10 -15.44 -4.15
C PRO A 172 29.73 -15.54 -5.63
N LEU A 173 28.97 -14.56 -6.12
CA LEU A 173 28.58 -14.45 -7.53
C LEU A 173 29.49 -13.43 -8.23
N PRO A 174 29.81 -13.63 -9.52
CA PRO A 174 30.51 -12.62 -10.30
C PRO A 174 29.63 -11.37 -10.44
N GLU A 175 30.25 -10.20 -10.38
CA GLU A 175 29.57 -8.95 -10.71
C GLU A 175 29.29 -8.91 -12.22
N LYS A 176 28.03 -8.65 -12.60
CA LYS A 176 27.61 -8.51 -13.99
C LYS A 176 27.30 -7.03 -14.25
N SER A 177 27.92 -6.46 -15.27
CA SER A 177 27.57 -5.16 -15.83
C SER A 177 26.91 -5.36 -17.19
N TYR A 178 25.89 -4.57 -17.49
CA TYR A 178 25.19 -4.60 -18.78
C TYR A 178 25.66 -3.47 -19.72
N ALA A 179 26.56 -2.60 -19.26
CA ALA A 179 27.09 -1.46 -20.01
C ALA A 179 28.35 -1.77 -20.85
N GLU A 180 28.61 -3.03 -21.21
CA GLU A 180 29.83 -3.41 -21.95
C GLU A 180 29.77 -3.04 -23.45
N HIS A 181 28.59 -3.06 -24.08
CA HIS A 181 28.39 -2.85 -25.51
C HIS A 181 27.35 -1.77 -25.86
N CYS A 182 27.64 -0.52 -25.50
CA CYS A 182 26.67 0.58 -25.63
C CYS A 182 26.58 1.27 -27.00
N GLU A 183 27.27 0.75 -28.03
CA GLU A 183 27.12 1.23 -29.39
C GLU A 183 25.73 0.88 -29.94
N LEU A 184 25.06 1.84 -30.57
CA LEU A 184 23.74 1.65 -31.18
C LEU A 184 23.84 0.86 -32.49
N THR A 185 24.08 -0.44 -32.38
CA THR A 185 24.02 -1.39 -33.50
C THR A 185 22.77 -2.26 -33.39
N PRO A 186 22.16 -2.70 -34.52
CA PRO A 186 21.00 -3.60 -34.47
C PRO A 186 21.25 -4.89 -33.68
N GLN A 187 22.49 -5.39 -33.71
CA GLN A 187 22.89 -6.59 -32.98
C GLN A 187 22.87 -6.34 -31.47
N ASN A 188 23.49 -5.26 -30.99
CA ASN A 188 23.53 -4.93 -29.57
C ASN A 188 22.12 -4.68 -29.01
N ILE A 189 21.24 -4.03 -29.79
CA ILE A 189 19.84 -3.82 -29.40
C ILE A 189 19.13 -5.16 -29.28
N TRP A 190 19.29 -6.06 -30.26
CA TRP A 190 18.66 -7.39 -30.22
C TRP A 190 19.14 -8.22 -29.03
N ASP A 191 20.44 -8.19 -28.74
CA ASP A 191 21.04 -8.92 -27.63
C ASP A 191 20.63 -8.35 -26.26
N SER A 192 20.21 -7.08 -26.21
CA SER A 192 19.70 -6.43 -24.98
C SER A 192 18.19 -6.65 -24.78
N ILE A 193 17.44 -7.12 -25.80
CA ILE A 193 16.04 -7.49 -25.62
C ILE A 193 15.97 -8.88 -24.99
N ASP A 194 15.94 -8.92 -23.66
CA ASP A 194 15.97 -10.16 -22.90
C ASP A 194 14.78 -10.28 -21.92
N ILE A 195 14.92 -11.13 -20.91
CA ILE A 195 13.90 -11.33 -19.89
C ILE A 195 13.66 -10.10 -19.01
N PHE A 196 14.64 -9.18 -18.90
CA PHE A 196 14.48 -7.93 -18.15
C PHE A 196 13.52 -6.98 -18.84
N CYS A 197 13.47 -6.93 -20.19
CA CYS A 197 12.42 -6.20 -20.91
C CYS A 197 11.01 -6.66 -20.52
N LEU A 198 10.81 -7.98 -20.44
CA LEU A 198 9.53 -8.55 -20.01
C LEU A 198 9.27 -8.24 -18.52
N ALA A 199 10.30 -8.34 -17.68
CA ALA A 199 10.20 -8.02 -16.25
C ALA A 199 9.84 -6.55 -16.01
N HIS A 200 10.42 -5.61 -16.78
CA HIS A 200 10.08 -4.19 -16.76
C HIS A 200 8.62 -3.99 -17.19
N ALA A 201 8.22 -4.51 -18.36
CA ALA A 201 6.84 -4.36 -18.82
C ALA A 201 5.81 -4.93 -17.83
N LEU A 202 6.04 -6.14 -17.29
CA LEU A 202 5.16 -6.76 -16.29
C LEU A 202 5.20 -6.03 -14.94
N GLY A 203 6.37 -5.56 -14.52
CA GLY A 203 6.55 -4.79 -13.30
C GLY A 203 5.78 -3.48 -13.34
N TRP A 204 5.86 -2.74 -14.45
CA TRP A 204 5.11 -1.50 -14.67
C TRP A 204 3.62 -1.70 -14.85
N PHE A 205 3.22 -2.80 -15.48
CA PHE A 205 1.82 -3.24 -15.45
C PHE A 205 1.32 -3.44 -14.01
N GLY A 206 2.08 -4.15 -13.18
CA GLY A 206 1.75 -4.38 -11.78
C GLY A 206 1.66 -3.09 -10.97
N LYS A 207 2.64 -2.19 -11.12
CA LYS A 207 2.64 -0.86 -10.48
C LYS A 207 1.41 -0.03 -10.86
N ALA A 208 1.05 -0.01 -12.14
CA ALA A 208 -0.14 0.69 -12.60
C ALA A 208 -1.42 0.11 -11.96
N MET A 209 -1.50 -1.21 -11.76
CA MET A 209 -2.62 -1.85 -11.06
C MET A 209 -2.69 -1.49 -9.57
N ILE A 210 -1.55 -1.22 -8.94
CA ILE A 210 -1.48 -0.80 -7.53
C ILE A 210 -1.80 0.70 -7.38
N LEU A 211 -1.10 1.57 -8.11
CA LEU A 211 -1.18 3.03 -7.97
C LEU A 211 -2.40 3.64 -8.65
N ARG A 212 -2.89 3.00 -9.72
CA ARG A 212 -4.08 3.39 -10.50
C ARG A 212 -4.04 4.83 -11.01
N ASP A 213 -2.85 5.37 -11.22
CA ASP A 213 -2.62 6.74 -11.68
C ASP A 213 -1.46 6.75 -12.68
N TYR A 214 -1.74 7.24 -13.89
CA TYR A 214 -0.79 7.25 -15.00
C TYR A 214 0.42 8.15 -14.71
N TRP A 215 0.19 9.33 -14.14
CA TRP A 215 1.25 10.30 -13.88
C TRP A 215 2.15 9.84 -12.74
N PHE A 216 1.60 9.19 -11.72
CA PHE A 216 2.43 8.60 -10.66
C PHE A 216 3.34 7.50 -11.19
N CYS A 217 2.84 6.65 -12.09
CA CYS A 217 3.68 5.63 -12.72
C CYS A 217 4.80 6.27 -13.55
N TRP A 218 4.51 7.32 -14.31
CA TRP A 218 5.54 8.04 -15.07
C TRP A 218 6.60 8.69 -14.20
N ILE A 219 6.19 9.38 -13.12
CA ILE A 219 7.11 10.00 -12.17
C ILE A 219 7.99 8.93 -11.53
N LEU A 220 7.39 7.81 -11.11
CA LEU A 220 8.12 6.70 -10.51
C LEU A 220 9.09 6.06 -11.51
N SER A 221 8.71 5.94 -12.79
CA SER A 221 9.53 5.34 -13.86
C SER A 221 10.81 6.12 -14.05
N ILE A 222 10.67 7.43 -14.25
CA ILE A 222 11.82 8.33 -14.38
C ILE A 222 12.65 8.37 -13.08
N ALA A 223 11.99 8.36 -11.92
CA ALA A 223 12.69 8.39 -10.64
C ALA A 223 13.48 7.11 -10.36
N PHE A 224 13.02 5.95 -10.86
CA PHE A 224 13.73 4.68 -10.75
C PHE A 224 15.01 4.68 -11.60
N GLU A 225 14.95 5.12 -12.87
CA GLU A 225 16.17 5.30 -13.68
C GLU A 225 17.18 6.24 -13.03
N PHE A 226 16.71 7.35 -12.47
CA PHE A 226 17.60 8.26 -11.75
C PHE A 226 18.22 7.59 -10.52
N ALA A 227 17.50 6.70 -9.84
CA ALA A 227 18.05 5.93 -8.73
C ALA A 227 19.12 4.95 -9.22
N GLU A 228 18.92 4.27 -10.34
CA GLU A 228 19.91 3.35 -10.93
C GLU A 228 21.19 4.08 -11.35
N TYR A 229 21.08 5.16 -12.13
CA TYR A 229 22.22 6.02 -12.45
C TYR A 229 22.95 6.54 -11.20
N SER A 230 22.18 6.83 -10.14
CA SER A 230 22.76 7.33 -8.89
C SER A 230 23.53 6.25 -8.14
N LEU A 231 23.13 4.98 -8.28
CA LEU A 231 23.59 3.85 -7.47
C LEU A 231 24.48 2.86 -8.26
N GLN A 232 24.71 3.08 -9.54
CA GLN A 232 25.61 2.25 -10.38
C GLN A 232 27.05 2.13 -9.84
N HIS A 233 27.52 3.15 -9.10
CA HIS A 233 28.82 3.09 -8.41
C HIS A 233 28.84 2.13 -7.21
N GLN A 234 27.67 1.77 -6.65
CA GLN A 234 27.56 0.79 -5.56
C GLN A 234 27.30 -0.62 -6.07
N LEU A 235 26.55 -0.75 -7.15
CA LEU A 235 26.16 -2.03 -7.74
C LEU A 235 26.33 -1.97 -9.25
N ALA A 236 27.29 -2.76 -9.78
CA ALA A 236 27.55 -2.87 -11.21
C ALA A 236 26.34 -3.34 -12.04
N ASN A 237 25.37 -4.00 -11.39
CA ASN A 237 24.10 -4.41 -12.02
C ASN A 237 23.27 -3.23 -12.53
N PHE A 238 23.41 -2.02 -11.96
CA PHE A 238 22.70 -0.82 -12.41
C PHE A 238 23.43 -0.07 -13.52
N ALA A 239 24.61 -0.55 -13.93
CA ALA A 239 25.33 0.04 -15.05
C ALA A 239 24.81 -0.59 -16.35
N GLU A 240 23.90 0.13 -16.99
CA GLU A 240 23.32 -0.17 -18.29
C GLU A 240 23.63 0.95 -19.30
N CYS A 241 23.32 0.72 -20.57
CA CYS A 241 23.58 1.70 -21.61
C CYS A 241 22.58 2.86 -21.55
N TRP A 242 23.00 4.07 -21.98
CA TRP A 242 22.12 5.24 -21.90
C TRP A 242 20.79 5.07 -22.65
N TRP A 243 20.83 4.35 -23.79
CA TRP A 243 19.65 4.08 -24.60
C TRP A 243 18.81 2.95 -24.02
N ASP A 244 19.40 2.07 -23.21
CA ASP A 244 18.69 1.02 -22.50
C ASP A 244 17.77 1.68 -21.45
N HIS A 245 18.36 2.42 -20.52
CA HIS A 245 17.65 3.24 -19.53
C HIS A 245 16.51 4.10 -20.12
N TRP A 246 16.85 4.97 -21.08
CA TRP A 246 15.88 5.99 -21.52
C TRP A 246 14.95 5.52 -22.62
N ILE A 247 15.42 4.71 -23.58
CA ILE A 247 14.61 4.30 -24.73
C ILE A 247 13.94 2.97 -24.42
N LEU A 248 14.72 1.94 -24.10
CA LEU A 248 14.18 0.59 -23.93
C LEU A 248 13.35 0.49 -22.64
N ASP A 249 13.88 0.95 -21.51
CA ASP A 249 13.17 0.86 -20.24
C ASP A 249 12.08 1.93 -20.12
N VAL A 250 12.42 3.22 -20.03
CA VAL A 250 11.40 4.26 -19.79
C VAL A 250 10.36 4.35 -20.90
N LEU A 251 10.79 4.51 -22.16
CA LEU A 251 9.90 4.84 -23.26
C LEU A 251 9.19 3.63 -23.86
N VAL A 252 9.79 2.44 -23.82
CA VAL A 252 9.22 1.22 -24.40
C VAL A 252 8.61 0.34 -23.30
N CYS A 253 9.41 -0.32 -22.47
CA CYS A 253 8.96 -1.35 -21.54
C CYS A 253 8.08 -0.76 -20.43
N ASN A 254 8.53 0.29 -19.75
CA ASN A 254 7.85 0.91 -18.62
C ASN A 254 6.57 1.61 -19.08
N TRP A 255 6.63 2.32 -20.20
CA TRP A 255 5.45 2.94 -20.82
C TRP A 255 4.44 1.90 -21.28
N LEU A 256 4.84 0.84 -21.97
CA LEU A 256 3.96 -0.22 -22.44
C LEU A 256 3.25 -0.90 -21.26
N GLY A 257 4.01 -1.28 -20.23
CA GLY A 257 3.47 -1.85 -19.00
C GLY A 257 2.45 -0.91 -18.33
N THR A 258 2.81 0.36 -18.16
CA THR A 258 1.93 1.38 -17.58
C THR A 258 0.67 1.56 -18.42
N TYR A 259 0.79 1.66 -19.73
CA TYR A 259 -0.34 1.81 -20.65
C TYR A 259 -1.32 0.64 -20.55
N LEU A 260 -0.81 -0.60 -20.61
CA LEU A 260 -1.63 -1.82 -20.49
C LEU A 260 -2.27 -1.95 -19.10
N GLY A 261 -1.54 -1.59 -18.04
CA GLY A 261 -2.06 -1.59 -16.67
C GLY A 261 -3.17 -0.57 -16.47
N MET A 262 -3.01 0.65 -17.01
CA MET A 262 -4.03 1.69 -16.96
C MET A 262 -5.26 1.33 -17.81
N LYS A 263 -5.09 0.70 -18.98
CA LYS A 263 -6.22 0.17 -19.76
C LYS A 263 -6.98 -0.93 -19.01
N THR A 264 -6.26 -1.79 -18.30
CA THR A 264 -6.86 -2.81 -17.44
C THR A 264 -7.64 -2.16 -16.29
N CYS A 265 -7.09 -1.12 -15.66
CA CYS A 265 -7.81 -0.35 -14.63
C CYS A 265 -9.11 0.28 -15.17
N GLN A 266 -9.07 0.90 -16.35
CA GLN A 266 -10.26 1.47 -17.01
C GLN A 266 -11.30 0.39 -17.32
N TYR A 267 -10.87 -0.78 -17.79
CA TYR A 267 -11.76 -1.91 -18.05
C TYR A 267 -12.45 -2.41 -16.77
N LEU A 268 -11.70 -2.52 -15.67
CA LEU A 268 -12.23 -2.99 -14.39
C LEU A 268 -13.16 -1.97 -13.71
N GLU A 269 -12.92 -0.67 -13.89
CA GLU A 269 -13.76 0.41 -13.36
C GLU A 269 -15.16 0.42 -13.99
N VAL A 270 -15.28 0.16 -15.29
CA VAL A 270 -16.55 0.22 -16.04
C VAL A 270 -17.31 -1.11 -16.01
N LYS A 271 -16.83 -2.11 -15.26
CA LYS A 271 -17.42 -3.46 -15.27
C LYS A 271 -18.83 -3.46 -14.67
N PRO A 272 -19.87 -3.89 -15.40
CA PRO A 272 -21.24 -3.89 -14.90
C PRO A 272 -21.43 -4.93 -13.78
N TYR A 273 -22.18 -4.54 -12.74
CA TYR A 273 -22.54 -5.42 -11.63
C TYR A 273 -23.60 -6.44 -12.06
N GLU A 274 -23.30 -7.74 -11.93
CA GLU A 274 -24.28 -8.81 -12.12
C GLU A 274 -24.93 -9.20 -10.78
N TRP A 275 -26.19 -8.81 -10.58
CA TRP A 275 -26.96 -9.04 -9.35
C TRP A 275 -27.53 -10.45 -9.18
N ARG A 276 -27.62 -11.24 -10.26
CA ARG A 276 -28.16 -12.62 -10.20
C ARG A 276 -27.18 -13.51 -9.45
N GLY A 277 -27.62 -14.53 -8.70
CA GLY A 277 -26.73 -15.50 -8.03
C GLY A 277 -26.28 -16.68 -8.91
N LEU A 278 -25.19 -17.40 -8.55
CA LEU A 278 -24.67 -18.56 -9.31
C LEU A 278 -25.76 -19.63 -9.59
N ARG A 279 -26.65 -19.82 -8.62
CA ARG A 279 -27.79 -20.75 -8.71
C ARG A 279 -28.85 -20.32 -9.73
N GLN A 280 -28.97 -19.03 -10.02
CA GLN A 280 -29.93 -18.46 -10.96
C GLN A 280 -29.39 -18.43 -12.40
N THR A 281 -28.09 -18.63 -12.60
CA THR A 281 -27.46 -18.67 -13.93
C THR A 281 -27.72 -20.04 -14.60
N ARG A 282 -28.46 -20.04 -15.72
CA ARG A 282 -28.69 -21.23 -16.56
C ARG A 282 -27.57 -21.42 -17.59
N GLY A 283 -27.17 -22.67 -17.82
CA GLY A 283 -26.15 -23.06 -18.81
C GLY A 283 -24.73 -23.22 -18.25
N LEU A 284 -24.02 -24.26 -18.69
CA LEU A 284 -22.65 -24.58 -18.25
C LEU A 284 -21.65 -23.49 -18.63
N ARG A 285 -21.71 -22.97 -19.87
CA ARG A 285 -20.83 -21.88 -20.34
C ARG A 285 -21.01 -20.59 -19.53
N SER A 286 -22.25 -20.24 -19.21
CA SER A 286 -22.57 -19.06 -18.38
C SER A 286 -22.09 -19.25 -16.94
N LYS A 287 -22.22 -20.45 -16.37
CA LYS A 287 -21.65 -20.79 -15.06
C LYS A 287 -20.11 -20.72 -15.06
N ALA A 288 -19.45 -21.27 -16.09
CA ALA A 288 -17.99 -21.22 -16.22
C ALA A 288 -17.48 -19.78 -16.36
N ARG A 289 -18.09 -18.97 -17.25
CA ARG A 289 -17.77 -17.54 -17.38
C ARG A 289 -17.93 -16.80 -16.05
N ARG A 290 -18.95 -17.18 -15.27
CA ARG A 290 -19.19 -16.58 -13.96
C ARG A 290 -18.15 -16.97 -12.92
N VAL A 291 -17.76 -18.25 -12.85
CA VAL A 291 -16.66 -18.70 -11.98
C VAL A 291 -15.38 -17.96 -12.34
N LEU A 292 -15.07 -17.84 -13.64
CA LEU A 292 -13.92 -17.04 -14.10
C LEU A 292 -14.05 -15.57 -13.69
N SER A 293 -15.25 -15.00 -13.74
CA SER A 293 -15.50 -13.62 -13.32
C SER A 293 -15.36 -13.38 -11.81
N GLN A 294 -15.36 -14.43 -10.97
CA GLN A 294 -15.14 -14.31 -9.51
C GLN A 294 -13.68 -14.02 -9.16
N PHE A 295 -12.74 -14.33 -10.06
CA PHE A 295 -11.33 -13.94 -9.91
C PHE A 295 -11.09 -12.46 -10.24
N SER A 296 -12.10 -11.78 -10.80
CA SER A 296 -12.08 -10.34 -10.97
C SER A 296 -12.43 -9.65 -9.65
N PRO A 297 -11.85 -8.46 -9.38
CA PRO A 297 -12.20 -7.63 -8.23
C PRO A 297 -13.71 -7.39 -8.12
N HIS A 298 -14.20 -7.26 -6.88
CA HIS A 298 -15.62 -6.97 -6.61
C HIS A 298 -15.97 -5.51 -6.93
N ASP A 299 -15.11 -4.59 -6.49
CA ASP A 299 -15.16 -3.16 -6.82
C ASP A 299 -13.77 -2.73 -7.29
N TRP A 300 -13.71 -1.83 -8.26
CA TRP A 300 -12.48 -1.25 -8.77
C TRP A 300 -12.57 0.27 -8.80
N THR A 301 -12.09 0.88 -7.73
CA THR A 301 -12.08 2.33 -7.55
C THR A 301 -10.89 2.99 -8.24
N ALA A 302 -11.17 4.01 -9.04
CA ALA A 302 -10.15 4.95 -9.51
C ALA A 302 -9.58 5.76 -8.35
N PHE A 303 -8.26 5.95 -8.34
CA PHE A 303 -7.58 6.76 -7.33
C PHE A 303 -7.35 8.17 -7.85
N LYS A 304 -7.77 9.16 -7.07
CA LYS A 304 -7.46 10.57 -7.28
C LYS A 304 -6.63 11.05 -6.12
N TRP A 305 -5.32 11.03 -6.27
CA TRP A 305 -4.38 11.30 -5.17
C TRP A 305 -4.31 12.78 -4.77
N GLU A 306 -4.72 13.68 -5.67
CA GLU A 306 -4.77 15.13 -5.42
C GLU A 306 -3.51 15.68 -4.73
N GLY A 307 -2.32 15.24 -5.17
CA GLY A 307 -1.05 15.47 -4.49
C GLY A 307 -0.65 16.93 -4.27
N THR A 308 -1.36 17.89 -4.87
CA THR A 308 -1.12 19.33 -4.70
C THR A 308 -2.29 20.08 -4.05
N ALA A 309 -3.33 19.38 -3.60
CA ALA A 309 -4.53 19.99 -3.01
C ALA A 309 -4.26 20.52 -1.59
N SER A 310 -3.50 19.79 -0.78
CA SER A 310 -3.06 20.24 0.53
C SER A 310 -1.65 19.77 0.85
N PHE A 311 -0.99 20.43 1.81
CA PHE A 311 0.36 20.06 2.25
C PHE A 311 0.43 18.61 2.74
N LEU A 312 -0.63 18.10 3.39
CA LEU A 312 -0.70 16.72 3.84
C LEU A 312 -0.74 15.75 2.65
N HIS A 313 -1.56 16.01 1.63
CA HIS A 313 -1.63 15.17 0.43
C HIS A 313 -0.28 15.16 -0.29
N TYR A 314 0.35 16.33 -0.40
CA TYR A 314 1.69 16.44 -0.97
C TYR A 314 2.71 15.57 -0.24
N LEU A 315 2.79 15.69 1.09
CA LEU A 315 3.74 14.92 1.90
C LEU A 315 3.49 13.42 1.79
N ILE A 316 2.23 12.98 1.79
CA ILE A 316 1.90 11.57 1.69
C ILE A 316 2.21 11.01 0.29
N VAL A 317 1.97 11.77 -0.78
CA VAL A 317 2.32 11.37 -2.14
C VAL A 317 3.84 11.24 -2.29
N VAL A 318 4.61 12.21 -1.78
CA VAL A 318 6.07 12.14 -1.78
C VAL A 318 6.57 10.93 -0.98
N LEU A 319 5.99 10.68 0.21
CA LEU A 319 6.32 9.52 1.02
C LEU A 319 5.96 8.20 0.31
N LEU A 320 4.81 8.14 -0.36
CA LEU A 320 4.38 6.98 -1.12
C LEU A 320 5.38 6.65 -2.24
N LEU A 321 5.79 7.66 -3.02
CA LEU A 321 6.79 7.49 -4.08
C LEU A 321 8.14 7.04 -3.51
N ALA A 322 8.58 7.62 -2.39
CA ALA A 322 9.82 7.21 -1.72
C ALA A 322 9.77 5.76 -1.20
N VAL A 323 8.65 5.34 -0.62
CA VAL A 323 8.45 3.96 -0.15
C VAL A 323 8.41 2.98 -1.31
N PHE A 324 7.80 3.35 -2.45
CA PHE A 324 7.85 2.54 -3.67
C PHE A 324 9.29 2.38 -4.15
N LEU A 325 10.03 3.48 -4.35
CA LEU A 325 11.44 3.43 -4.76
C LEU A 325 12.28 2.55 -3.82
N ALA A 326 12.09 2.68 -2.50
CA ALA A 326 12.74 1.80 -1.53
C ALA A 326 12.37 0.33 -1.74
N ALA A 327 11.09 0.02 -1.91
CA ALA A 327 10.62 -1.35 -2.14
C ALA A 327 11.22 -1.96 -3.42
N GLU A 328 11.53 -1.14 -4.43
CA GLU A 328 12.14 -1.57 -5.69
C GLU A 328 13.65 -1.72 -5.61
N LEU A 329 14.34 -0.85 -4.88
CA LEU A 329 15.80 -0.90 -4.70
C LEU A 329 16.23 -2.00 -3.72
N ASN A 330 15.44 -2.23 -2.67
CA ASN A 330 15.72 -3.25 -1.65
C ASN A 330 16.10 -4.64 -2.20
N PRO A 331 15.38 -5.25 -3.18
CA PRO A 331 15.72 -6.57 -3.69
C PRO A 331 17.09 -6.60 -4.38
N PHE A 332 17.53 -5.52 -5.04
CA PHE A 332 18.86 -5.45 -5.65
C PHE A 332 19.98 -5.46 -4.62
N TYR A 333 19.80 -4.74 -3.50
CA TYR A 333 20.74 -4.76 -2.40
C TYR A 333 20.71 -6.08 -1.64
N LEU A 334 19.52 -6.61 -1.32
CA LEU A 334 19.38 -7.87 -0.60
C LEU A 334 19.97 -9.04 -1.39
N LYS A 335 19.71 -9.12 -2.70
CA LYS A 335 20.31 -10.17 -3.55
C LYS A 335 21.83 -10.06 -3.59
N SER A 336 22.38 -8.85 -3.69
CA SER A 336 23.83 -8.61 -3.71
C SER A 336 24.47 -9.00 -2.38
N LEU A 337 23.90 -8.54 -1.27
CA LEU A 337 24.38 -8.83 0.08
C LEU A 337 24.30 -10.32 0.41
N LEU A 338 23.21 -11.01 0.05
CA LEU A 338 23.01 -12.42 0.37
C LEU A 338 23.56 -13.40 -0.68
N TRP A 339 24.16 -12.88 -1.76
CA TRP A 339 24.64 -13.66 -2.90
C TRP A 339 23.55 -14.54 -3.53
N MET A 340 22.46 -13.90 -3.95
CA MET A 340 21.39 -14.51 -4.73
C MET A 340 21.40 -13.97 -6.16
N GLU A 341 21.18 -14.86 -7.12
CA GLU A 341 21.02 -14.48 -8.52
C GLU A 341 19.66 -13.77 -8.74
N PRO A 342 19.53 -12.87 -9.73
CA PRO A 342 18.29 -12.13 -9.98
C PRO A 342 17.06 -13.02 -10.27
N ASP A 343 17.28 -14.16 -10.93
CA ASP A 343 16.27 -15.17 -11.29
C ASP A 343 16.02 -16.19 -10.17
N HIS A 344 16.71 -16.07 -9.03
CA HIS A 344 16.54 -16.97 -7.91
C HIS A 344 15.09 -16.92 -7.37
N PRO A 345 14.43 -18.07 -7.10
CA PRO A 345 13.02 -18.11 -6.70
C PRO A 345 12.67 -17.23 -5.50
N ILE A 346 13.56 -17.08 -4.53
CA ILE A 346 13.33 -16.20 -3.36
C ILE A 346 13.15 -14.72 -3.80
N VAL A 347 13.93 -14.25 -4.77
CA VAL A 347 13.85 -12.87 -5.27
C VAL A 347 12.53 -12.67 -6.02
N ILE A 348 12.16 -13.61 -6.88
CA ILE A 348 10.90 -13.61 -7.64
C ILE A 348 9.69 -13.68 -6.70
N LEU A 349 9.72 -14.57 -5.71
CA LEU A 349 8.67 -14.72 -4.70
C LEU A 349 8.52 -13.46 -3.85
N ARG A 350 9.63 -12.79 -3.52
CA ARG A 350 9.60 -11.51 -2.81
C ARG A 350 8.95 -10.42 -3.68
N LEU A 351 9.30 -10.30 -4.96
CA LEU A 351 8.68 -9.36 -5.90
C LEU A 351 7.17 -9.59 -6.02
N ALA A 352 6.76 -10.84 -6.24
CA ALA A 352 5.35 -11.23 -6.30
C ALA A 352 4.62 -10.99 -4.97
N GLY A 353 5.26 -11.29 -3.85
CA GLY A 353 4.74 -11.09 -2.50
C GLY A 353 4.49 -9.61 -2.19
N VAL A 354 5.46 -8.74 -2.47
CA VAL A 354 5.32 -7.28 -2.32
C VAL A 354 4.21 -6.75 -3.22
N PHE A 355 4.11 -7.20 -4.48
CA PHE A 355 3.01 -6.84 -5.37
C PHE A 355 1.63 -7.19 -4.76
N LEU A 356 1.46 -8.44 -4.31
CA LEU A 356 0.21 -8.90 -3.70
C LEU A 356 -0.13 -8.15 -2.40
N CYS A 357 0.86 -7.79 -1.59
CA CYS A 357 0.66 -6.99 -0.37
C CYS A 357 0.34 -5.53 -0.68
N ALA A 358 0.94 -4.97 -1.73
CA ALA A 358 0.80 -3.57 -2.12
C ALA A 358 -0.60 -3.25 -2.64
N LEU A 359 -1.27 -4.19 -3.33
CA LEU A 359 -2.63 -4.00 -3.85
C LEU A 359 -3.65 -3.55 -2.77
N PRO A 360 -3.88 -4.30 -1.67
CA PRO A 360 -4.75 -3.85 -0.59
C PRO A 360 -4.13 -2.72 0.23
N ALA A 361 -2.81 -2.69 0.42
CA ALA A 361 -2.13 -1.64 1.20
C ALA A 361 -2.35 -0.23 0.61
N VAL A 362 -2.12 -0.05 -0.69
CA VAL A 362 -2.29 1.26 -1.33
C VAL A 362 -3.77 1.67 -1.35
N ARG A 363 -4.70 0.71 -1.46
CA ARG A 363 -6.14 0.95 -1.30
C ARG A 363 -6.48 1.44 0.12
N GLU A 364 -5.95 0.79 1.16
CA GLU A 364 -6.13 1.22 2.55
C GLU A 364 -5.56 2.63 2.78
N LEU A 365 -4.37 2.92 2.24
CA LEU A 365 -3.75 4.23 2.32
C LEU A 365 -4.62 5.31 1.66
N TYR A 366 -5.10 5.04 0.44
CA TYR A 366 -5.98 5.95 -0.29
C TYR A 366 -7.25 6.28 0.50
N GLN A 367 -7.86 5.28 1.15
CA GLN A 367 -9.05 5.47 1.98
C GLN A 367 -8.75 6.23 3.27
N TYR A 368 -7.61 5.94 3.91
CA TYR A 368 -7.15 6.64 5.11
C TYR A 368 -6.99 8.15 4.88
N ILE A 369 -6.46 8.54 3.72
CA ILE A 369 -6.23 9.95 3.36
C ILE A 369 -7.55 10.64 2.99
N ASN A 370 -8.31 10.04 2.06
CA ASN A 370 -9.44 10.71 1.43
C ASN A 370 -10.75 10.60 2.23
N ASN A 371 -10.88 9.59 3.09
CA ASN A 371 -12.09 9.34 3.88
C ASN A 371 -11.78 9.21 5.38
N PRO A 372 -11.25 10.27 6.03
CA PRO A 372 -10.82 10.21 7.44
C PRO A 372 -11.97 9.95 8.43
N ARG A 373 -13.23 10.14 8.00
CA ARG A 373 -14.41 9.77 8.80
C ARG A 373 -14.59 8.25 8.91
N LYS A 374 -14.28 7.51 7.84
CA LYS A 374 -14.43 6.04 7.77
C LYS A 374 -13.16 5.32 8.22
N ALA A 375 -12.00 5.87 7.88
CA ALA A 375 -10.69 5.28 8.19
C ALA A 375 -9.92 6.15 9.18
N LYS A 376 -10.12 5.95 10.48
CA LYS A 376 -9.42 6.70 11.55
C LYS A 376 -8.03 6.16 11.87
N ARG A 377 -7.78 4.89 11.57
CA ARG A 377 -6.50 4.21 11.77
C ARG A 377 -5.98 3.72 10.44
N MET A 378 -4.66 3.70 10.32
CA MET A 378 -3.96 3.08 9.19
C MET A 378 -4.33 1.60 9.14
N GLY A 379 -4.60 1.10 7.93
CA GLY A 379 -4.97 -0.30 7.71
C GLY A 379 -3.81 -1.26 7.98
N GLN A 380 -4.13 -2.52 8.22
CA GLN A 380 -3.15 -3.54 8.61
C GLN A 380 -2.20 -3.91 7.48
N HIS A 381 -2.66 -3.91 6.22
CA HIS A 381 -1.82 -4.25 5.08
C HIS A 381 -0.80 -3.14 4.82
N VAL A 382 -1.24 -1.87 4.80
CA VAL A 382 -0.32 -0.74 4.60
C VAL A 382 0.66 -0.60 5.76
N TRP A 383 0.19 -0.77 6.99
CA TRP A 383 1.07 -0.65 8.16
C TRP A 383 2.15 -1.72 8.15
N LEU A 384 1.78 -2.98 7.91
CA LEU A 384 2.73 -4.08 7.89
C LEU A 384 3.67 -4.00 6.69
N LEU A 385 3.19 -3.69 5.49
CA LEU A 385 4.05 -3.53 4.32
C LEU A 385 5.05 -2.39 4.49
N LEU A 386 4.64 -1.28 5.11
CA LEU A 386 5.55 -0.20 5.46
C LEU A 386 6.62 -0.67 6.44
N ALA A 387 6.26 -1.42 7.48
CA ALA A 387 7.22 -2.02 8.40
C ALA A 387 8.21 -2.93 7.64
N THR A 388 7.71 -3.83 6.79
CA THR A 388 8.54 -4.71 5.96
C THR A 388 9.58 -3.96 5.13
N ILE A 389 9.16 -2.94 4.37
CA ILE A 389 10.07 -2.17 3.50
C ILE A 389 11.12 -1.41 4.34
N LEU A 390 10.73 -0.86 5.48
CA LEU A 390 11.64 -0.16 6.38
C LEU A 390 12.61 -1.13 7.07
N THR A 391 12.16 -2.31 7.48
CA THR A 391 13.01 -3.34 8.08
C THR A 391 14.02 -3.89 7.06
N GLU A 392 13.61 -4.10 5.80
CA GLU A 392 14.54 -4.42 4.71
C GLU A 392 15.62 -3.34 4.55
N LEU A 393 15.24 -2.06 4.52
CA LEU A 393 16.19 -0.94 4.46
C LEU A 393 17.14 -0.94 5.66
N LEU A 394 16.65 -1.24 6.87
CA LEU A 394 17.50 -1.34 8.06
C LEU A 394 18.51 -2.51 7.96
N VAL A 395 18.07 -3.65 7.43
CA VAL A 395 18.95 -4.80 7.17
C VAL A 395 20.02 -4.44 6.15
N ILE A 396 19.64 -3.81 5.03
CA ILE A 396 20.57 -3.38 3.97
C ILE A 396 21.58 -2.38 4.52
N THR A 397 21.13 -1.35 5.24
CA THR A 397 22.01 -0.33 5.82
C THR A 397 22.94 -0.89 6.88
N LYS A 398 22.49 -1.88 7.69
CA LYS A 398 23.36 -2.57 8.65
C LYS A 398 24.47 -3.34 7.93
N TRP A 399 24.12 -4.19 6.99
CA TRP A 399 25.07 -5.08 6.33
C TRP A 399 25.92 -4.38 5.25
N GLY A 400 25.44 -3.26 4.71
CA GLY A 400 26.09 -2.50 3.64
C GLY A 400 27.27 -1.62 4.08
N LYS A 401 27.42 -1.31 5.38
CA LYS A 401 28.42 -0.35 5.91
C LYS A 401 29.84 -0.57 5.40
N ASP A 402 30.26 -1.83 5.32
CA ASP A 402 31.62 -2.20 4.90
C ASP A 402 31.76 -2.58 3.43
N ARG A 403 30.65 -2.69 2.71
CA ARG A 403 30.62 -3.16 1.31
C ARG A 403 30.53 -2.02 0.31
N PHE A 404 29.70 -1.01 0.59
CA PHE A 404 29.49 0.12 -0.32
C PHE A 404 30.24 1.36 0.19
N ARG A 405 31.57 1.32 0.13
CA ARG A 405 32.44 2.41 0.64
C ARG A 405 32.66 3.53 -0.37
N GLU A 406 32.30 3.31 -1.62
CA GLU A 406 32.49 4.29 -2.67
C GLU A 406 31.60 5.52 -2.42
N PRO A 407 32.17 6.73 -2.40
CA PRO A 407 31.39 7.93 -2.17
C PRO A 407 30.52 8.24 -3.39
N LEU A 408 29.32 8.77 -3.14
CA LEU A 408 28.44 9.28 -4.19
C LEU A 408 29.19 10.26 -5.10
N PRO A 409 29.20 10.02 -6.42
CA PRO A 409 29.83 10.92 -7.39
C PRO A 409 29.30 12.35 -7.26
N LEU A 410 30.16 13.34 -7.54
CA LEU A 410 29.82 14.76 -7.31
C LEU A 410 28.60 15.20 -8.11
N TYR A 411 28.46 14.78 -9.37
CA TYR A 411 27.32 15.13 -10.21
C TYR A 411 26.00 14.56 -9.66
N VAL A 412 26.02 13.31 -9.18
CA VAL A 412 24.87 12.68 -8.50
C VAL A 412 24.51 13.47 -7.24
N ARG A 413 25.50 13.82 -6.42
CA ARG A 413 25.29 14.62 -5.20
C ARG A 413 24.63 15.96 -5.51
N TRP A 414 25.10 16.68 -6.52
CA TRP A 414 24.49 17.95 -6.94
C TRP A 414 23.06 17.76 -7.46
N ALA A 415 22.81 16.71 -8.25
CA ALA A 415 21.48 16.40 -8.75
C ALA A 415 20.49 16.15 -7.60
N TRP A 416 20.84 15.33 -6.62
CA TRP A 416 20.00 15.09 -5.44
C TRP A 416 19.84 16.31 -4.54
N MET A 417 20.88 17.15 -4.41
CA MET A 417 20.77 18.41 -3.68
C MET A 417 19.78 19.37 -4.35
N ILE A 418 19.86 19.53 -5.67
CA ILE A 418 18.92 20.36 -6.44
C ILE A 418 17.51 19.79 -6.35
N GLY A 419 17.34 18.48 -6.55
CA GLY A 419 16.06 17.79 -6.43
C GLY A 419 15.45 17.96 -5.04
N GLY A 420 16.24 17.79 -3.98
CA GLY A 420 15.81 17.99 -2.59
C GLY A 420 15.41 19.44 -2.30
N ILE A 421 16.16 20.43 -2.81
CA ILE A 421 15.80 21.84 -2.70
C ILE A 421 14.45 22.10 -3.40
N LEU A 422 14.24 21.58 -4.61
CA LEU A 422 12.99 21.76 -5.35
C LEU A 422 11.80 21.09 -4.64
N LEU A 423 12.01 19.90 -4.08
CA LEU A 423 11.01 19.14 -3.33
C LEU A 423 10.54 19.87 -2.06
N VAL A 424 11.41 20.68 -1.44
CA VAL A 424 11.07 21.50 -0.27
C VAL A 424 10.54 22.89 -0.68
N LEU A 425 11.12 23.49 -1.73
CA LEU A 425 10.77 24.82 -2.20
C LEU A 425 9.35 24.86 -2.75
N TYR A 426 8.95 23.85 -3.52
CA TYR A 426 7.61 23.77 -4.10
C TYR A 426 6.48 23.87 -3.04
N PRO A 427 6.41 23.00 -2.01
CA PRO A 427 5.36 23.10 -1.00
C PRO A 427 5.49 24.37 -0.14
N ALA A 428 6.72 24.87 0.10
CA ALA A 428 6.93 26.12 0.81
C ALA A 428 6.29 27.32 0.08
N ILE A 429 6.45 27.40 -1.24
CA ILE A 429 5.81 28.43 -2.06
C ILE A 429 4.30 28.18 -2.17
N ARG A 430 3.90 26.97 -2.54
CA ARG A 430 2.49 26.63 -2.84
C ARG A 430 1.58 26.75 -1.62
N PHE A 431 2.01 26.26 -0.46
CA PHE A 431 1.19 26.18 0.75
C PHE A 431 1.64 27.16 1.84
N GLY A 432 2.95 27.41 1.96
CA GLY A 432 3.51 28.32 2.97
C GLY A 432 3.18 29.78 2.72
N VAL A 433 3.42 30.31 1.51
CA VAL A 433 3.17 31.73 1.19
C VAL A 433 1.70 32.14 1.39
N PRO A 434 0.69 31.40 0.92
CA PRO A 434 -0.72 31.73 1.21
C PRO A 434 -1.04 31.69 2.70
N SER A 435 -0.46 30.74 3.45
CA SER A 435 -0.67 30.61 4.89
C SER A 435 -0.11 31.80 5.67
N VAL A 436 1.10 32.25 5.31
CA VAL A 436 1.72 33.46 5.88
C VAL A 436 0.91 34.70 5.53
N ARG A 437 0.47 34.86 4.28
CA ARG A 437 -0.40 35.98 3.87
C ARG A 437 -1.69 36.03 4.68
N LYS A 438 -2.36 34.89 4.88
CA LYS A 438 -3.57 34.77 5.72
C LYS A 438 -3.28 35.12 7.19
N TYR A 439 -2.16 34.66 7.74
CA TYR A 439 -1.76 34.96 9.12
C TYR A 439 -1.51 36.46 9.32
N VAL A 440 -0.72 37.09 8.45
CA VAL A 440 -0.43 38.52 8.48
C VAL A 440 -1.71 39.34 8.30
N GLY A 441 -2.61 38.92 7.40
CA GLY A 441 -3.93 39.53 7.21
C GLY A 441 -4.79 39.51 8.49
N LYS A 442 -4.88 38.35 9.15
CA LYS A 442 -5.59 38.20 10.44
C LYS A 442 -4.97 39.06 11.54
N GLN A 443 -3.64 39.15 11.61
CA GLN A 443 -2.98 40.03 12.58
C GLN A 443 -3.27 41.52 12.32
N LYS A 444 -3.26 41.96 11.05
CA LYS A 444 -3.63 43.33 10.69
C LYS A 444 -5.09 43.65 11.05
N GLN A 445 -6.02 42.72 10.83
CA GLN A 445 -7.43 42.86 11.26
C GLN A 445 -7.59 42.91 12.78
N LYS A 446 -6.90 42.02 13.54
CA LYS A 446 -6.91 42.05 15.01
C LYS A 446 -6.36 43.38 15.58
N ARG A 447 -5.30 43.92 14.97
CA ARG A 447 -4.76 45.25 15.32
C ARG A 447 -5.77 46.37 15.05
N LYS A 448 -6.45 46.36 13.90
CA LYS A 448 -7.50 47.34 13.57
C LYS A 448 -8.74 47.23 14.48
N GLY A 449 -9.14 46.02 14.88
CA GLY A 449 -10.26 45.79 15.82
C GLY A 449 -9.97 46.30 17.23
N LYS A 450 -8.75 46.05 17.77
CA LYS A 450 -8.31 46.61 19.06
C LYS A 450 -8.21 48.14 19.06
N GLY A 451 -7.94 48.76 17.90
CA GLY A 451 -7.94 50.22 17.74
C GLY A 451 -9.32 50.87 17.78
N LYS A 452 -10.39 50.13 17.42
CA LYS A 452 -11.78 50.63 17.51
C LYS A 452 -12.38 50.45 18.91
N GLY A 453 -12.05 49.38 19.63
CA GLY A 453 -12.51 49.17 21.02
C GLY A 453 -11.94 50.14 22.06
N LYS A 454 -10.80 50.80 21.76
CA LYS A 454 -10.21 51.83 22.62
C LYS A 454 -10.77 53.25 22.42
N LYS A 455 -11.73 53.45 21.50
CA LYS A 455 -12.37 54.74 21.25
C LYS A 455 -13.81 54.84 21.82
N VAL A 456 -14.26 53.84 22.58
CA VAL A 456 -15.60 53.83 23.22
C VAL A 456 -15.47 53.66 24.74
N GLN A 457 -14.47 54.31 25.34
CA GLN A 457 -14.37 54.41 26.79
C GLN A 457 -14.02 55.84 27.18
#